data_AF-A0A6V8Q7F8-F1
#
_entry.id   AF-A0A6V8Q7F8-F1
#
_cell.length_a   1.000
_cell.length_b   1.000
_cell.length_c   1.000
_cell.angle_alpha   90.00
_cell.angle_beta   90.00
_cell.angle_gamma   90.00
#
_symmetry.space_group_name_H-M   'P 1'
#
loop_
_entity.id
_entity.type
_entity.pdbx_description
1 polymer ?
#
loop_
_entity_poly.entity_id
_entity_poly.type
_entity_poly.pdbx_seq_one_letter_code
_entity_poly.pdbx_strand_id
1 'polypeptide(L)' 'QHAKELIDSGERIAQKIKEEMQKLIKSKPHVNLEYISICDHKTLEELSRIEGETLIALAAKAGKVRLIDNIVIRD' A
#
# COMPACT_ATOMS: atom_id res chain seq x y z
N GLN A 1 7.99 -0.98 2.31
CA GLN A 1 9.09 0.03 2.25
C GLN A 1 8.89 1.02 1.12
N HIS A 2 8.75 0.60 -0.14
CA HIS A 2 8.56 1.52 -1.29
C HIS A 2 7.47 2.60 -1.11
N ALA A 3 6.31 2.25 -0.56
CA ALA A 3 5.26 3.23 -0.27
C ALA A 3 5.73 4.33 0.70
N LYS A 4 6.51 3.97 1.72
CA LYS A 4 7.10 4.92 2.67
C LYS A 4 8.09 5.84 1.98
N GLU A 5 8.93 5.32 1.09
CA GLU A 5 9.91 6.13 0.33
C GLU A 5 9.21 7.19 -0.55
N LEU A 6 8.13 6.82 -1.23
CA LEU A 6 7.34 7.76 -2.02
C LEU A 6 6.77 8.88 -1.14
N ILE A 7 6.25 8.52 0.04
CA ILE A 7 5.73 9.49 1.01
C ILE A 7 6.84 10.37 1.57
N ASP A 8 7.98 9.79 1.96
CA ASP A 8 9.14 10.54 2.44
C ASP A 8 9.68 11.50 1.35
N SER A 9 9.52 11.17 0.06
CA SER A 9 9.85 12.04 -1.08
C SER A 9 8.81 13.12 -1.41
N GLY A 10 7.70 13.17 -0.68
CA GLY A 10 6.66 14.19 -0.81
C GLY A 10 5.43 13.78 -1.62
N GLU A 11 5.33 12.55 -2.12
CA GLU A 11 4.09 12.07 -2.73
C GLU A 11 3.01 11.92 -1.65
N ARG A 12 1.80 12.39 -1.95
CA ARG A 12 0.67 12.36 -1.02
C ARG A 12 -0.59 11.80 -1.65
N ILE A 13 -0.66 11.61 -2.96
CA ILE A 13 -1.84 11.10 -3.63
C ILE A 13 -1.87 9.57 -3.47
N ALA A 14 -2.85 9.07 -2.72
CA ALA A 14 -2.97 7.65 -2.40
C ALA A 14 -3.04 6.77 -3.66
N GLN A 15 -3.76 7.23 -4.68
CA GLN A 15 -3.87 6.51 -5.94
C GLN A 15 -2.52 6.32 -6.64
N LYS A 16 -1.66 7.34 -6.67
CA LYS A 16 -0.32 7.23 -7.27
C LYS A 16 0.56 6.25 -6.50
N ILE A 17 0.51 6.29 -5.18
CA ILE A 17 1.25 5.35 -4.31
C ILE A 17 0.77 3.91 -4.57
N LYS A 18 -0.55 3.68 -4.64
CA LYS A 18 -1.12 2.37 -4.99
C LYS A 18 -0.62 1.90 -6.36
N GLU A 19 -0.62 2.76 -7.37
CA GLU A 19 -0.15 2.41 -8.72
C GLU A 19 1.32 1.99 -8.75
N GLU A 20 2.20 2.72 -8.07
CA GLU A 20 3.62 2.36 -7.97
C GLU A 20 3.84 1.04 -7.22
N MET A 21 3.11 0.82 -6.10
CA MET A 21 3.14 -0.47 -5.41
C MET A 21 2.62 -1.61 -6.29
N GLN A 22 1.54 -1.39 -7.05
CA GLN A 22 1.00 -2.39 -7.98
C GLN A 22 2.01 -2.74 -9.07
N LYS A 23 2.67 -1.75 -9.67
CA LYS A 23 3.72 -1.96 -10.69
C LYS A 23 4.87 -2.80 -10.11
N LEU A 24 5.34 -2.45 -8.91
CA LEU A 24 6.41 -3.18 -8.24
C LEU A 24 6.02 -4.66 -7.99
N ILE A 25 4.83 -4.92 -7.46
CA ILE A 25 4.41 -6.30 -7.15
C ILE A 25 4.15 -7.09 -8.43
N LYS A 26 3.50 -6.50 -9.43
CA LYS A 26 3.25 -7.14 -10.73
C LYS A 26 4.54 -7.49 -11.49
N SER A 27 5.67 -6.83 -11.17
CA SER A 27 6.98 -7.21 -11.71
C SER A 27 7.51 -8.56 -11.20
N LYS A 28 6.86 -9.16 -10.18
CA LYS A 28 7.25 -10.45 -9.59
C LYS A 28 6.38 -11.58 -10.17
N PRO A 29 6.96 -12.50 -10.98
CA PRO A 29 6.18 -13.47 -11.78
C PRO A 29 5.40 -14.52 -10.96
N HIS A 30 5.71 -14.68 -9.68
CA HIS A 30 5.06 -15.68 -8.81
C HIS A 30 4.21 -15.06 -7.71
N VAL A 31 3.93 -13.76 -7.78
CA VAL A 31 3.15 -13.04 -6.77
C VAL A 31 1.91 -12.42 -7.42
N ASN A 32 0.74 -12.88 -6.99
CA ASN A 32 -0.55 -12.37 -7.43
C ASN A 32 -1.09 -11.41 -6.38
N LEU A 33 -1.13 -10.11 -6.71
CA LEU A 33 -1.70 -9.10 -5.83
C LEU A 33 -3.23 -9.28 -5.72
N GLU A 34 -3.75 -9.34 -4.49
CA GLU A 34 -5.20 -9.36 -4.23
C GLU A 34 -5.73 -7.95 -4.03
N TYR A 35 -5.13 -7.17 -3.12
CA TYR A 35 -5.49 -5.77 -2.91
C TYR A 35 -4.35 -4.95 -2.34
N ILE A 36 -4.49 -3.62 -2.51
CA ILE A 36 -3.77 -2.59 -1.76
C ILE A 36 -4.80 -1.57 -1.31
N SER A 37 -4.86 -1.33 0.00
CA SER A 37 -5.72 -0.32 0.63
C SER A 37 -4.84 0.74 1.29
N ILE A 38 -5.26 1.98 1.17
CA ILE A 38 -4.66 3.12 1.85
C ILE A 38 -5.82 3.84 2.53
N CYS A 39 -5.87 3.73 3.85
CA CYS A 39 -7.02 4.15 4.63
C CYS A 39 -6.61 4.82 5.93
N ASP A 40 -7.56 5.50 6.57
CA ASP A 40 -7.36 6.02 7.92
C ASP A 40 -7.10 4.86 8.90
N HIS A 41 -6.11 5.02 9.78
CA HIS A 41 -5.69 3.95 10.68
C HIS A 41 -6.76 3.50 11.68
N LYS A 42 -7.73 4.37 12.00
CA LYS A 42 -8.76 4.12 13.01
C LYS A 42 -10.10 3.76 12.38
N THR A 43 -10.54 4.51 11.37
CA THR A 43 -11.86 4.31 10.75
C THR A 43 -11.83 3.26 9.64
N LEU A 44 -10.64 2.98 9.08
CA LEU A 44 -10.44 2.14 7.90
C LEU A 44 -11.13 2.68 6.64
N GLU A 45 -11.53 3.95 6.65
CA GLU A 45 -12.09 4.61 5.46
C GLU A 45 -10.97 4.91 4.45
N GLU A 46 -11.25 4.65 3.18
CA GLU A 46 -10.29 4.87 2.09
C GLU A 46 -9.92 6.34 1.97
N LEU A 47 -8.62 6.61 1.88
CA LEU A 47 -8.09 7.95 1.75
C LEU A 47 -7.73 8.23 0.30
N SER A 48 -8.07 9.42 -0.17
CA SER A 48 -7.60 9.92 -1.48
C SER A 48 -6.19 10.53 -1.38
N ARG A 49 -5.79 10.95 -0.19
CA ARG A 49 -4.52 11.60 0.11
C ARG A 49 -3.96 11.09 1.44
N ILE A 50 -2.64 10.98 1.55
CA ILE A 50 -1.96 10.66 2.81
C ILE A 50 -2.07 11.87 3.73
N GLU A 51 -2.70 11.66 4.89
CA GLU A 51 -2.87 12.65 5.94
C GLU A 51 -3.02 11.97 7.30
N GLY A 52 -2.42 12.56 8.34
CA GLY A 52 -2.46 12.02 9.70
C GLY A 52 -1.90 10.61 9.82
N GLU A 53 -2.56 9.77 10.63
CA GLU A 53 -2.20 8.36 10.78
C GLU A 53 -2.85 7.52 9.66
N THR A 54 -2.07 7.20 8.63
CA THR A 54 -2.52 6.41 7.48
C THR A 54 -2.05 4.96 7.59
N LEU A 55 -2.97 4.02 7.40
CA LEU A 55 -2.69 2.59 7.24
C LEU A 55 -2.58 2.25 5.76
N ILE A 56 -1.45 1.66 5.36
CA ILE A 56 -1.27 1.05 4.05
C ILE A 56 -1.26 -0.46 4.26
N ALA A 57 -2.23 -1.17 3.69
CA ALA A 57 -2.36 -2.62 3.83
C ALA A 57 -2.36 -3.29 2.45
N LEU A 58 -1.78 -4.47 2.34
CA LEU A 58 -1.79 -5.28 1.13
C LEU A 58 -2.01 -6.76 1.43
N ALA A 59 -2.58 -7.46 0.47
CA ALA A 59 -2.59 -8.91 0.44
C ALA A 59 -2.19 -9.42 -0.94
N ALA A 60 -1.39 -10.49 -0.97
CA ALA A 60 -0.96 -11.14 -2.21
C ALA A 60 -0.83 -12.66 -2.02
N LYS A 61 -0.88 -13.42 -3.10
CA LYS A 61 -0.66 -14.87 -3.11
C LYS A 61 0.66 -15.22 -3.79
N ALA A 62 1.47 -16.01 -3.10
CA ALA A 62 2.65 -16.66 -3.65
C ALA A 62 2.38 -18.17 -3.75
N GLY A 63 1.97 -18.64 -4.93
CA GLY A 63 1.42 -19.99 -5.10
C GLY A 63 0.16 -20.18 -4.26
N LYS A 64 0.20 -21.08 -3.27
CA LYS A 64 -0.92 -21.35 -2.35
C LYS A 64 -0.88 -20.51 -1.07
N VAL A 65 0.26 -19.86 -0.79
CA VAL A 65 0.45 -19.08 0.44
C VAL A 65 -0.12 -17.69 0.25
N ARG A 66 -0.97 -17.25 1.18
CA ARG A 66 -1.47 -15.88 1.24
C ARG A 66 -0.60 -15.06 2.18
N LEU A 67 0.01 -14.02 1.64
CA LEU A 67 0.83 -13.04 2.34
C LEU A 67 -0.02 -11.81 2.62
N ILE A 68 0.14 -11.26 3.81
CA ILE A 68 -0.40 -9.96 4.19
C ILE A 68 0.76 -9.11 4.72
N ASP A 69 0.70 -7.82 4.44
CA ASP A 69 1.63 -6.87 5.02
C ASP A 69 0.89 -5.53 5.20
N ASN A 70 1.31 -4.78 6.21
CA ASN A 70 0.77 -3.46 6.46
C ASN A 70 1.80 -2.57 7.14
N ILE A 71 1.69 -1.27 6.90
CA ILE A 71 2.51 -0.25 7.56
C ILE A 71 1.61 0.91 7.97
N VAL A 72 1.86 1.44 9.17
CA VAL A 72 1.27 2.69 9.63
C VAL A 72 2.26 3.81 9.35
N ILE A 73 1.81 4.83 8.64
CA ILE A 73 2.54 6.04 8.35
C ILE A 73 1.97 7.16 9.23
N ARG A 74 2.88 7.95 9.80
CA ARG A 74 2.54 9.16 10.56
C ARG A 74 3.18 10.33 9.83
N ASP A 75 2.35 11.20 9.28
CA ASP A 75 2.75 12.49 8.69
C ASP A 75 2.49 13.63 9.68
#